data_AF-A0A2V7SB93-F1
#
_entry.id   AF-A0A2V7SB93-F1
#
_cell.length_a   1.000
_cell.length_b   1.000
_cell.length_c   1.000
_cell.angle_alpha   90.00
_cell.angle_beta   90.00
_cell.angle_gamma   90.00
#
_symmetry.space_group_name_H-M   'P 1'
#
loop_
_entity.id
_entity.type
_entity.pdbx_description
1 polymer ?
#
loop_
_entity_poly.entity_id
_entity_poly.type
_entity_poly.pdbx_seq_one_letter_code
_entity_poly.pdbx_strand_id
1 'polypeptide(L)'
;MDGVGQERRRRRAPGDGGVLLRRGGKGLVTEQLRAVSLVALFALLVPVALSGQDVGLPVGTRAPIVTVEDLDGKPVDLGRYIGRRPVLLEFWATWCPLCKALEPSMREAHAQYGGTVQFVAIGV
;
A
#
# COMPACT_ATOMS: atom_id res chain seq x y z
N MET A 1 -34.95 -41.64 -50.18
CA MET A 1 -35.09 -40.19 -50.27
C MET A 1 -33.81 -39.50 -49.80
N ASP A 2 -32.68 -39.46 -50.51
CA ASP A 2 -32.13 -40.13 -51.70
C ASP A 2 -30.64 -39.72 -51.79
N GLY A 3 -29.78 -40.61 -52.31
CA GLY A 3 -28.53 -40.27 -53.02
C GLY A 3 -27.32 -39.87 -52.15
N VAL A 4 -26.34 -40.72 -51.82
CA VAL A 4 -25.36 -41.44 -52.68
C VAL A 4 -24.53 -40.52 -53.59
N GLY A 5 -23.20 -40.57 -53.36
CA GLY A 5 -22.15 -40.47 -54.38
C GLY A 5 -21.60 -39.06 -54.65
N GLN A 6 -20.32 -38.85 -54.96
CA GLN A 6 -19.28 -39.79 -55.33
C GLN A 6 -17.95 -39.02 -55.41
N GLU A 7 -16.93 -39.55 -54.74
CA GLU A 7 -15.51 -39.30 -54.98
C GLU A 7 -15.17 -39.41 -56.48
N ARG A 8 -14.62 -38.37 -57.13
CA ARG A 8 -13.62 -38.46 -58.24
C ARG A 8 -13.14 -37.08 -58.69
N ARG A 9 -11.85 -36.76 -58.46
CA ARG A 9 -10.79 -36.79 -59.49
C ARG A 9 -9.55 -36.04 -59.00
N ARG A 10 -8.47 -36.82 -58.92
CA ARG A 10 -7.07 -36.40 -58.80
C ARG A 10 -6.72 -35.29 -59.80
N ARG A 11 -6.04 -34.25 -59.32
CA ARG A 11 -4.94 -33.61 -60.05
C ARG A 11 -3.74 -33.50 -59.11
N ARG A 12 -2.72 -34.29 -59.44
CA ARG A 12 -1.38 -34.26 -58.85
C ARG A 12 -0.67 -33.06 -59.47
N ALA A 13 -0.29 -32.07 -58.66
CA ALA A 13 0.67 -31.05 -59.06
C ALA A 13 2.09 -31.58 -58.76
N PRO A 14 3.02 -31.54 -59.72
CA PRO A 14 4.40 -31.94 -59.51
C PRO A 14 5.25 -30.77 -59.02
N GLY A 15 6.24 -31.07 -58.18
CA GLY A 15 7.40 -30.20 -57.94
C GLY A 15 7.12 -29.01 -57.04
N ASP A 16 7.67 -29.03 -55.83
CA ASP A 16 8.84 -28.21 -55.54
C ASP A 16 9.19 -28.32 -54.05
N GLY A 17 10.36 -28.90 -53.80
CA GLY A 17 10.99 -28.96 -52.50
C GLY A 17 11.36 -27.55 -52.05
N GLY A 18 10.45 -26.89 -51.35
CA GLY A 18 10.74 -25.70 -50.56
C GLY A 18 11.35 -26.14 -49.23
N VAL A 19 12.64 -25.88 -49.06
CA VAL A 19 13.43 -25.96 -47.83
C VAL A 19 12.55 -25.67 -46.60
N LEU A 20 12.47 -26.65 -45.69
CA LEU A 20 11.98 -26.43 -44.33
C LEU A 20 12.90 -25.39 -43.67
N LEU A 21 12.53 -24.12 -43.79
CA LEU A 21 13.07 -23.05 -42.98
C LEU A 21 12.83 -23.46 -41.53
N ARG A 22 13.92 -23.90 -40.92
CA ARG A 22 14.05 -24.22 -39.50
C ARG A 22 13.48 -23.03 -38.73
N ARG A 23 12.23 -23.15 -38.30
CA ARG A 23 11.52 -22.15 -37.50
C ARG A 23 12.36 -21.97 -36.24
N GLY A 24 13.15 -20.90 -36.22
CA GLY A 24 14.13 -20.63 -35.18
C GLY A 24 13.44 -20.68 -33.82
N GLY A 25 13.77 -21.71 -33.03
CA GLY A 25 13.44 -21.73 -31.62
C GLY A 25 14.01 -20.46 -31.02
N LYS A 26 13.14 -19.64 -30.42
CA LYS A 26 13.56 -18.48 -29.62
C LYS A 26 14.62 -19.02 -28.65
N GLY A 27 15.87 -18.66 -28.90
CA GLY A 27 16.99 -19.26 -28.18
C GLY A 27 16.78 -19.04 -26.70
N LEU A 28 17.11 -20.04 -25.88
CA LEU A 28 17.09 -19.94 -24.42
C LEU A 28 17.65 -18.57 -23.96
N VAL A 29 18.71 -18.10 -24.62
CA VAL A 29 19.33 -16.79 -24.43
C VAL A 29 18.36 -15.60 -24.55
N THR A 30 17.45 -15.55 -25.52
CA THR A 30 16.50 -14.42 -25.68
C THR A 30 15.38 -14.42 -24.65
N GLU A 31 14.97 -15.59 -24.15
CA GLU A 31 14.01 -15.69 -23.05
C GLU A 31 14.66 -15.34 -21.71
N GLN A 32 15.90 -15.80 -21.49
CA GLN A 32 16.69 -15.44 -20.30
C GLN A 32 16.99 -13.93 -20.26
N LEU A 33 17.36 -13.31 -21.38
CA LEU A 33 17.58 -11.86 -21.42
C LEU A 33 16.32 -11.06 -21.09
N ARG A 34 15.15 -11.47 -21.58
CA ARG A 34 13.88 -10.80 -21.26
C ARG A 34 13.51 -10.94 -19.78
N ALA A 35 13.70 -12.13 -19.22
CA ALA A 35 13.44 -12.37 -17.79
C ALA A 35 14.37 -11.52 -16.91
N VAL A 36 15.66 -11.46 -17.24
CA VAL A 36 16.64 -10.62 -16.51
C VAL A 36 16.30 -9.14 -16.64
N SER A 37 15.91 -8.65 -17.82
CA SER A 37 15.49 -7.25 -17.99
C SER A 37 14.23 -6.91 -17.21
N LEU A 38 13.23 -7.81 -17.16
CA LEU A 38 12.02 -7.60 -16.37
C LEU A 38 12.31 -7.62 -14.86
N VAL A 39 13.16 -8.53 -14.40
CA VAL A 39 13.59 -8.60 -13.00
C VAL A 39 14.42 -7.36 -12.63
N ALA A 40 15.33 -6.92 -13.48
CA ALA A 40 16.12 -5.71 -13.27
C ALA A 40 15.24 -4.45 -13.25
N LEU A 41 14.28 -4.34 -14.17
CA LEU A 41 13.32 -3.23 -14.22
C LEU A 41 12.43 -3.21 -12.97
N PHE A 42 11.94 -4.38 -12.54
CA PHE A 42 11.17 -4.51 -11.30
C PHE A 42 12.02 -4.14 -10.08
N ALA A 43 13.26 -4.66 -9.97
CA ALA A 43 14.19 -4.33 -8.89
C ALA A 43 14.56 -2.84 -8.85
N LEU A 44 14.56 -2.14 -10.00
CA LEU A 44 14.82 -0.71 -10.06
C LEU A 44 13.59 0.14 -9.65
N LEU A 45 12.37 -0.33 -9.94
CA LEU A 45 11.13 0.44 -9.71
C LEU A 45 10.50 0.21 -8.32
N VAL A 46 10.72 -0.96 -7.71
CA VAL A 46 10.11 -1.34 -6.42
C VAL A 46 10.60 -0.53 -5.20
N PRO A 47 11.86 -0.10 -5.07
CA PRO A 47 12.33 0.61 -3.87
C PRO A 47 11.61 1.94 -3.64
N VAL A 48 11.25 2.65 -4.71
CA VAL A 48 10.58 3.97 -4.65
C VAL A 48 9.17 3.87 -4.07
N ALA A 49 8.48 2.75 -4.27
CA ALA A 49 7.13 2.55 -3.77
C ALA A 49 7.08 2.12 -2.28
N LEU A 50 8.20 1.68 -1.72
CA LEU A 50 8.29 1.13 -0.36
C LEU A 50 8.90 2.11 0.67
N SER A 51 9.22 3.34 0.27
CA SER A 51 9.59 4.41 1.20
C SER A 51 8.35 4.85 1.99
N GLY A 52 8.00 4.01 2.98
CA GLY A 52 7.01 4.30 4.00
C GLY A 52 7.35 5.60 4.71
N GLN A 53 6.31 6.34 5.05
CA GLN A 53 6.38 7.67 5.63
C GLN A 53 6.80 7.54 7.11
N ASP A 54 8.07 7.23 7.40
CA ASP A 54 8.65 7.33 8.75
C ASP A 54 8.86 8.81 9.10
N VAL A 55 7.78 9.58 9.11
CA VAL A 55 7.75 10.98 9.53
C VAL A 55 7.24 10.99 10.96
N GLY A 56 8.16 10.82 11.91
CA GLY A 56 7.84 10.76 13.33
C GLY A 56 8.90 11.45 14.17
N LEU A 57 8.52 11.85 15.39
CA LEU A 57 9.47 12.33 16.39
C LEU A 57 10.23 11.14 16.99
N PRO A 58 11.55 11.25 17.25
CA PRO A 58 12.29 10.22 17.97
C PRO A 58 11.69 9.94 19.36
N VAL A 59 11.72 8.68 19.80
CA VAL A 59 11.33 8.32 21.17
C VAL A 59 12.25 9.05 22.17
N GLY A 60 11.66 9.61 23.21
CA GLY A 60 12.36 10.44 24.20
C GLY A 60 12.36 11.94 23.87
N THR A 61 11.87 12.33 22.68
CA THR A 61 11.55 13.74 22.40
C THR A 61 10.56 14.24 23.45
N ARG A 62 10.90 15.33 24.13
CA ARG A 62 10.00 15.96 25.09
C ARG A 62 8.87 16.65 24.34
N ALA A 63 7.63 16.40 24.76
CA ALA A 63 6.49 17.14 24.27
C ALA A 63 6.65 18.64 24.61
N PRO A 64 6.40 19.55 23.65
CA PRO A 64 6.50 20.98 23.89
C PRO A 64 5.41 21.44 24.87
N ILE A 65 5.77 22.34 25.78
CA ILE A 65 4.81 22.97 26.68
C ILE A 65 4.25 24.19 25.98
N VAL A 66 2.97 24.12 25.62
CA VAL A 66 2.25 25.17 24.90
C VAL A 66 0.90 25.41 25.55
N THR A 67 0.40 26.64 25.40
CA THR A 67 -0.98 26.99 25.73
C THR A 67 -1.83 26.84 24.47
N VAL A 68 -2.93 26.09 24.58
CA VAL A 68 -3.93 25.92 23.53
C VAL A 68 -5.26 26.51 23.98
N GLU A 69 -6.19 26.71 23.06
CA GLU A 69 -7.57 27.08 23.40
C GLU A 69 -8.42 25.81 23.51
N ASP A 70 -9.32 25.76 24.49
CA ASP A 70 -10.35 24.74 24.56
C ASP A 70 -11.54 25.07 23.63
N LEU A 71 -12.55 24.20 23.61
CA LEU A 71 -13.74 24.37 22.78
C LEU A 71 -14.61 25.58 23.18
N ASP A 72 -14.40 26.13 24.38
CA ASP A 72 -15.07 27.36 24.84
C ASP A 72 -14.22 28.61 24.55
N GLY A 73 -13.05 28.47 23.89
CA GLY A 73 -12.11 29.56 23.63
C GLY A 73 -11.29 29.98 24.85
N LYS A 74 -11.24 29.17 25.91
CA LYS A 74 -10.45 29.48 27.10
C LYS A 74 -9.02 28.96 26.94
N PRO A 75 -8.01 29.71 27.41
CA PRO A 75 -6.63 29.26 27.37
C PRO A 75 -6.40 28.10 28.35
N VAL A 76 -5.71 27.07 27.87
CA VAL A 76 -5.32 25.87 28.60
C VAL A 76 -3.84 25.62 28.41
N ASP A 77 -3.06 25.74 29.48
CA ASP A 77 -1.64 25.36 29.51
C ASP A 77 -1.50 23.83 29.55
N LEU A 78 -0.93 23.23 28.50
CA LEU A 78 -0.71 21.78 28.43
C LEU A 78 0.35 21.27 29.42
N GLY A 79 1.22 22.14 29.92
CA GLY A 79 2.21 21.82 30.96
C GLY A 79 1.58 21.39 32.28
N ARG A 80 0.30 21.69 32.50
CA ARG A 80 -0.44 21.19 33.67
C ARG A 80 -0.71 19.68 33.62
N TYR A 81 -0.70 19.09 32.42
CA TYR A 81 -0.96 17.67 32.19
C TYR A 81 0.33 16.88 31.95
N ILE A 82 1.19 17.40 31.08
CA ILE A 82 2.42 16.72 30.65
C ILE A 82 3.42 16.65 31.80
N GLY A 83 3.97 15.45 32.05
CA GLY A 83 5.05 15.23 33.03
C GLY A 83 4.59 14.89 34.45
N ARG A 84 3.28 14.86 34.75
CA ARG A 84 2.76 14.46 36.07
C ARG A 84 2.33 12.99 36.14
N ARG A 85 1.72 12.50 35.07
CA ARG A 85 1.27 11.11 34.85
C ARG A 85 1.55 10.75 33.39
N PRO A 86 1.52 9.46 33.02
CA PRO A 86 1.46 9.09 31.61
C PRO A 86 0.31 9.82 30.91
N VAL A 87 0.59 10.47 29.79
CA VAL A 87 -0.40 11.20 29.00
C VAL A 87 -0.45 10.61 27.60
N LEU A 88 -1.65 10.31 27.12
CA LEU A 88 -1.92 10.01 25.72
C LEU A 88 -2.51 11.27 25.07
N LEU A 89 -1.77 11.82 24.12
CA LEU A 89 -2.19 12.96 23.31
C LEU A 89 -2.70 12.45 21.96
N GLU A 90 -3.97 12.71 21.68
CA GLU A 90 -4.62 12.38 20.41
C GLU A 90 -4.88 13.66 19.61
N PHE A 91 -4.29 13.78 18.42
CA PHE A 91 -4.61 14.85 17.49
C PHE A 91 -5.73 14.38 16.56
N TRP A 92 -6.84 15.12 16.53
CA TRP A 92 -8.04 14.71 15.81
C TRP A 92 -8.74 15.89 15.15
N ALA A 93 -9.67 15.58 14.24
CA ALA A 93 -10.55 16.59 13.66
C ALA A 93 -11.90 15.98 13.26
N THR A 94 -12.95 16.80 13.19
CA THR A 94 -14.31 16.34 12.81
C THR A 94 -14.38 15.80 11.38
N TRP A 95 -13.50 16.27 10.52
CA TRP A 95 -13.37 15.85 9.12
C TRP A 95 -12.38 14.70 8.93
N CYS A 96 -11.72 14.21 10.00
CA CYS A 96 -10.71 13.16 9.92
C CYS A 96 -11.36 11.77 9.97
N PRO A 97 -11.39 11.02 8.85
CA PRO A 97 -12.02 9.70 8.81
C PRO A 97 -11.28 8.66 9.64
N LEU A 98 -9.94 8.75 9.70
CA LEU A 98 -9.12 7.83 10.50
C LEU A 98 -9.37 8.02 12.00
N CYS A 99 -9.54 9.27 12.44
CA CYS A 99 -9.83 9.60 13.82
C CYS A 99 -11.18 9.02 14.25
N LYS A 100 -12.21 9.13 13.39
CA LYS A 100 -13.51 8.48 13.61
C LYS A 100 -13.40 6.95 13.71
N ALA A 101 -12.55 6.34 12.89
CA ALA A 101 -12.31 4.90 12.96
C ALA A 101 -11.53 4.49 14.24
N LEU A 102 -10.71 5.39 14.79
CA LEU A 102 -9.92 5.17 16.00
C LEU A 102 -10.73 5.33 17.29
N GLU A 103 -11.78 6.18 17.28
CA GLU A 103 -12.62 6.50 18.43
C GLU A 103 -13.07 5.29 19.28
N PRO A 104 -13.55 4.16 18.71
CA PRO A 104 -13.95 3.01 19.51
C PRO A 104 -12.81 2.41 20.33
N SER A 105 -11.61 2.36 19.75
CA SER A 105 -10.41 1.84 20.41
C SER A 105 -9.95 2.80 21.52
N MET A 106 -10.04 4.11 21.27
CA MET A 106 -9.73 5.13 22.28
C MET A 106 -10.68 5.09 23.47
N ARG A 107 -11.98 4.86 23.22
CA ARG A 107 -12.98 4.68 24.27
C ARG A 107 -12.72 3.45 25.12
N GLU A 108 -12.35 2.33 24.50
CA GLU A 108 -11.98 1.10 25.22
C GLU A 108 -10.72 1.29 26.05
N ALA A 109 -9.68 1.89 25.47
CA ALA A 109 -8.45 2.21 26.18
C ALA A 109 -8.69 3.16 27.36
N HIS A 110 -9.55 4.17 27.19
CA HIS A 110 -9.92 5.07 28.29
C HIS A 110 -10.68 4.33 29.40
N ALA A 111 -11.60 3.42 29.05
CA ALA A 111 -12.31 2.61 30.04
C ALA A 111 -11.36 1.72 30.86
N GLN A 112 -10.33 1.17 30.22
CA GLN A 112 -9.37 0.29 30.88
C GLN A 112 -8.29 1.06 31.65
N TYR A 113 -7.79 2.18 31.12
CA TYR A 113 -6.58 2.84 31.62
C TYR A 113 -6.82 4.26 32.15
N GLY A 114 -8.02 4.84 32.06
CA GLY A 114 -8.30 6.24 32.42
C GLY A 114 -8.01 6.61 33.89
N GLY A 115 -7.92 5.63 34.79
CA GLY A 115 -7.46 5.85 36.17
C GLY A 115 -5.93 6.05 36.31
N THR A 116 -5.16 5.63 35.31
CA THR A 116 -3.68 5.60 35.32
C THR A 116 -3.05 6.48 34.25
N VAL A 117 -3.69 6.59 33.09
CA VAL A 117 -3.25 7.38 31.93
C VAL A 117 -4.22 8.55 31.76
N GLN A 118 -3.67 9.75 31.61
CA GLN A 118 -4.46 10.93 31.27
C GLN A 118 -4.66 10.98 29.75
N PHE A 119 -5.91 11.00 29.30
CA PHE A 119 -6.23 11.15 27.88
C PHE A 119 -6.51 12.63 27.59
N VAL A 120 -5.91 13.17 26.53
CA VAL A 120 -6.08 14.56 26.08
C VAL A 120 -6.24 14.56 24.56
N ALA A 121 -7.36 15.07 24.07
CA ALA A 121 -7.66 15.18 22.64
C ALA A 121 -7.47 16.63 22.18
N ILE A 122 -6.68 16.85 21.13
CA ILE A 122 -6.38 18.16 20.54
C ILE A 122 -7.02 18.22 19.16
N GLY A 123 -7.94 19.16 18.99
CA GLY A 123 -8.54 19.46 17.69
C GLY A 123 -7.54 20.17 16.77
N VAL A 124 -7.41 19.70 15.53
CA VAL A 124 -6.57 20.31 14.47
C VAL A 124 -7.39 20.79 13.27
#